data_AF-A0A2M6W7D4-F1
#
_entry.id   AF-A0A2M6W7D4-F1
#
_cell.length_a   1.000
_cell.length_b   1.000
_cell.length_c   1.000
_cell.angle_alpha   90.00
_cell.angle_beta   90.00
_cell.angle_gamma   90.00
#
_symmetry.space_group_name_H-M   'P 1'
#
loop_
_entity.id
_entity.type
_entity.pdbx_description
1 polymer ?
#
loop_
_entity_poly.entity_id
_entity_poly.type
_entity_poly.pdbx_seq_one_letter_code
_entity_poly.pdbx_strand_id
1 'polypeptide(L)'
;MYNDLMAVLSEILQSTDYKIKAIGGIRGTSGVCNSNNLHLCGLAVDINPGDNPDCPAYIKKNDRQVGQFWDVAGDHKITQTEWDLCNKGGQVTNIPQKVIDIFEKHGFYWGGYGWGNPNRSDAMHFEYHKYCYE
;
A
#
# COMPACT_ATOMS: atom_id res chain seq x y z
N MET A 1 -3.58 -17.02 -3.07
CA MET A 1 -2.65 -15.99 -2.57
C MET A 1 -1.20 -16.45 -2.55
N TYR A 2 -0.73 -17.41 -1.74
CA TYR A 2 0.72 -17.67 -1.64
C TYR A 2 1.43 -17.93 -2.97
N ASN A 3 0.90 -18.84 -3.81
CA ASN A 3 1.47 -19.11 -5.13
C ASN A 3 1.40 -17.89 -6.05
N ASP A 4 0.29 -17.15 -6.03
CA ASP A 4 0.10 -15.93 -6.82
C ASP A 4 1.07 -14.83 -6.37
N LEU A 5 1.28 -14.67 -5.06
CA LEU A 5 2.26 -13.74 -4.49
C LEU A 5 3.67 -14.11 -4.94
N MET A 6 4.04 -15.39 -4.91
CA MET A 6 5.36 -15.81 -5.41
C MET A 6 5.53 -15.56 -6.91
N ALA A 7 4.46 -15.70 -7.70
CA ALA A 7 4.47 -15.34 -9.12
C ALA A 7 4.66 -13.83 -9.32
N VAL A 8 3.95 -13.01 -8.56
CA VAL A 8 4.11 -11.54 -8.53
C VAL A 8 5.55 -11.16 -8.21
N LEU A 9 6.11 -11.68 -7.11
CA LEU A 9 7.48 -11.37 -6.69
C LEU A 9 8.51 -11.78 -7.75
N SER A 10 8.31 -12.95 -8.37
CA SER A 10 9.17 -13.42 -9.46
C SER A 10 9.11 -12.51 -10.69
N GLU A 11 7.91 -12.07 -11.08
CA GLU A 11 7.71 -11.18 -12.23
C GLU A 11 8.27 -9.78 -11.98
N ILE A 12 8.14 -9.24 -10.76
CA ILE A 12 8.75 -7.96 -10.37
C ILE A 12 10.27 -8.04 -10.48
N LEU A 13 10.88 -9.11 -9.94
CA LEU A 13 12.33 -9.31 -9.97
C LEU A 13 12.89 -9.46 -11.40
N GLN A 14 12.11 -10.04 -12.32
CA GLN A 14 12.55 -10.28 -13.69
C GLN A 14 12.30 -9.09 -14.63
N SER A 15 11.32 -8.23 -14.31
CA SER A 15 10.82 -7.25 -15.27
C SER A 15 10.92 -5.80 -14.80
N THR A 16 11.39 -5.56 -13.57
CA THR A 16 11.51 -4.22 -12.99
C THR A 16 12.82 -4.08 -12.21
N ASP A 17 13.30 -2.85 -12.05
CA ASP A 17 14.42 -2.54 -11.13
C ASP A 17 13.94 -2.22 -9.71
N TYR A 18 12.65 -2.41 -9.41
CA TYR A 18 12.08 -2.10 -8.09
C TYR A 18 12.58 -3.10 -7.05
N LYS A 19 13.16 -2.60 -5.96
CA LYS A 19 13.74 -3.41 -4.90
C LYS A 19 12.72 -3.65 -3.79
N ILE A 20 12.26 -4.90 -3.69
CA ILE A 20 11.47 -5.35 -2.55
C ILE A 20 12.44 -5.70 -1.42
N LYS A 21 12.50 -4.85 -0.40
CA LYS A 21 13.30 -5.02 0.82
C LYS A 21 12.54 -5.77 1.90
N ALA A 22 11.23 -5.55 1.99
CA ALA A 22 10.37 -6.14 3.00
C ALA A 22 8.96 -6.41 2.45
N ILE A 23 8.34 -7.47 2.96
CA ILE A 23 6.93 -7.76 2.74
C ILE A 23 6.26 -7.84 4.11
N GLY A 24 5.33 -6.94 4.38
CA GLY A 24 4.37 -7.06 5.48
C GLY A 24 3.31 -8.08 5.08
N GLY A 25 3.17 -9.17 5.84
CA GLY A 25 2.25 -10.26 5.51
C GLY A 25 1.25 -10.53 6.64
N ILE A 26 1.02 -11.80 6.93
CA ILE A 26 0.15 -12.25 8.01
C ILE A 26 0.67 -11.72 9.35
N ARG A 27 -0.13 -10.88 10.03
CA ARG A 27 0.15 -10.47 11.41
C ARG A 27 -0.32 -11.59 12.34
N GLY A 28 0.62 -12.37 12.87
CA GLY A 28 0.34 -13.56 13.67
C GLY A 28 -0.29 -13.29 15.05
N THR A 29 -1.30 -14.10 15.37
CA THR A 29 -1.69 -14.62 16.71
C THR A 29 -2.71 -13.92 17.61
N SER A 30 -3.34 -12.81 17.25
CA SER A 30 -4.37 -12.21 18.16
C SER A 30 -5.62 -11.63 17.50
N GLY A 31 -5.78 -11.77 16.19
CA GLY A 31 -6.93 -11.22 15.48
C GLY A 31 -7.80 -12.29 14.83
N VAL A 32 -9.11 -12.21 15.06
CA VAL A 32 -10.10 -12.91 14.22
C VAL A 32 -10.08 -12.22 12.86
N CYS A 33 -9.85 -13.00 11.80
CA CYS A 33 -10.00 -12.54 10.41
C CYS A 33 -11.33 -11.79 10.28
N ASN A 34 -11.27 -10.55 9.81
CA ASN A 34 -12.44 -9.72 9.62
C ASN A 34 -12.24 -8.77 8.42
N SER A 35 -13.33 -8.23 7.91
CA SER A 35 -13.36 -7.35 6.74
C SER A 35 -12.57 -6.05 6.90
N ASN A 36 -12.14 -5.70 8.12
CA ASN A 36 -11.40 -4.47 8.39
C ASN A 36 -9.88 -4.68 8.47
N ASN A 37 -9.39 -5.94 8.41
CA ASN A 37 -7.96 -6.22 8.42
C ASN A 37 -7.66 -7.56 7.70
N LEU A 38 -7.41 -7.47 6.39
CA LEU A 38 -7.14 -8.63 5.54
C LEU A 38 -5.76 -9.25 5.77
N HIS A 39 -4.82 -8.57 6.45
CA HIS A 39 -3.56 -9.19 6.86
C HIS A 39 -3.81 -10.34 7.84
N LEU A 40 -4.80 -10.24 8.73
CA LEU A 40 -5.17 -11.32 9.64
C LEU A 40 -5.70 -12.55 8.91
N CYS A 41 -6.27 -12.34 7.73
CA CYS A 41 -6.81 -13.40 6.87
C CYS A 41 -5.76 -14.00 5.94
N GLY A 42 -4.54 -13.45 5.90
CA GLY A 42 -3.56 -13.79 4.86
C GLY A 42 -4.09 -13.50 3.46
N LEU A 43 -4.85 -12.41 3.33
CA LEU A 43 -5.40 -11.90 2.08
C LEU A 43 -4.89 -10.48 1.76
N ALA A 44 -3.93 -9.97 2.51
CA ALA A 44 -3.26 -8.71 2.19
C ALA A 44 -1.76 -8.79 2.42
N VAL A 45 -1.04 -7.98 1.64
CA VAL A 45 0.39 -7.77 1.78
C VAL A 45 0.71 -6.29 1.66
N ASP A 46 1.69 -5.85 2.44
CA ASP A 46 2.30 -4.53 2.28
C ASP A 46 3.68 -4.73 1.67
N ILE A 47 4.01 -4.01 0.60
CA ILE A 47 5.38 -4.00 0.06
C ILE A 47 6.15 -2.85 0.67
N ASN A 48 7.39 -3.09 1.12
CA ASN A 48 8.27 -2.10 1.74
C ASN A 48 7.55 -1.15 2.74
N PRO A 49 6.82 -1.67 3.74
CA PRO A 49 5.95 -0.83 4.59
C PRO A 49 6.68 0.23 5.42
N GLY A 50 8.00 0.09 5.58
CA GLY A 50 8.86 1.07 6.25
C GLY A 50 9.68 1.95 5.31
N ASP A 51 9.42 1.92 4.00
CA ASP A 51 10.11 2.78 3.01
C ASP A 51 9.14 3.39 1.97
N ASN A 52 7.90 2.90 1.90
CA ASN A 52 6.94 3.39 0.92
C ASN A 52 6.18 4.57 1.51
N PRO A 53 6.33 5.77 0.91
CA PRO A 53 5.56 6.91 1.36
C PRO A 53 4.09 6.62 1.13
N ASP A 54 3.28 7.08 2.07
CA ASP A 54 1.84 7.03 2.00
C ASP A 54 1.31 8.43 2.30
N CYS A 55 0.23 8.81 1.61
CA CYS A 55 -0.49 9.98 2.04
C CYS A 55 -1.07 9.67 3.42
N PRO A 56 -0.91 10.53 4.44
CA PRO A 56 -1.52 10.30 5.73
C PRO A 56 -3.04 10.42 5.62
N ALA A 57 -3.68 9.35 5.14
CA ALA A 57 -5.07 9.08 5.33
C ALA A 57 -5.30 9.15 6.84
N TYR A 58 -6.14 10.09 7.27
CA TYR A 58 -6.59 10.20 8.67
C TYR A 58 -5.73 11.01 9.65
N ILE A 59 -5.39 12.25 9.32
CA ILE A 59 -4.93 13.20 10.34
C ILE A 59 -5.81 14.46 10.35
N LYS A 60 -6.49 14.67 11.47
CA LYS A 60 -7.49 15.73 11.69
C LYS A 60 -6.93 17.09 11.28
N LYS A 61 -7.73 17.81 10.47
CA LYS A 61 -7.51 19.14 9.87
C LYS A 61 -6.92 20.25 10.75
N ASN A 62 -6.83 20.07 12.06
CA ASN A 62 -6.64 21.17 13.00
C ASN A 62 -5.23 21.25 13.63
N ASP A 63 -4.33 20.29 13.37
CA ASP A 63 -3.08 20.18 14.15
C ASP A 63 -1.75 20.30 13.39
N ARG A 64 -1.68 20.45 12.05
CA ARG A 64 -0.39 20.18 11.35
C ARG A 64 -0.01 21.09 10.19
N GLN A 65 1.27 21.45 10.16
CA GLN A 65 1.95 22.25 9.12
C GLN A 65 2.79 21.34 8.20
N VAL A 66 2.97 21.77 6.95
CA VAL A 66 3.85 21.12 5.96
C VAL A 66 5.29 21.02 6.51
N GLY A 67 5.95 19.88 6.28
CA GLY A 67 7.33 19.67 6.72
C GLY A 67 7.50 19.40 8.22
N GLN A 68 6.44 19.08 8.95
CA GLN A 68 6.51 18.59 10.34
C GLN A 68 6.34 17.07 10.47
N PHE A 69 6.17 16.35 9.35
CA PHE A 69 5.98 14.90 9.35
C PHE A 69 6.90 14.20 8.36
N TRP A 70 7.40 13.09 8.87
CA TRP A 70 7.84 11.97 8.05
C TRP A 70 6.58 11.22 7.59
N ASP A 71 6.63 10.57 6.43
CA ASP A 71 5.63 9.57 6.04
C ASP A 71 5.47 8.48 7.13
N VAL A 72 4.50 7.59 6.97
CA VAL A 72 4.28 6.48 7.93
C VAL A 72 5.50 5.58 8.11
N ALA A 73 6.41 5.57 7.12
CA ALA A 73 7.71 4.91 7.18
C ALA A 73 8.73 5.65 8.08
N GLY A 74 8.53 6.93 8.36
CA GLY A 74 9.35 7.70 9.28
C GLY A 74 10.64 8.24 8.66
N ASP A 75 10.81 8.09 7.34
CA ASP A 75 12.06 8.34 6.61
C ASP A 75 11.94 9.35 5.46
N HIS A 76 10.72 9.67 5.01
CA HIS A 76 10.47 10.72 4.01
C HIS A 76 9.76 11.94 4.57
N LYS A 77 10.42 13.11 4.54
CA LYS A 77 9.79 14.38 4.89
C LYS A 77 8.89 14.85 3.75
N ILE A 78 7.57 14.83 3.97
CA ILE A 78 6.57 15.25 2.98
C ILE A 78 6.82 16.70 2.52
N THR A 79 6.95 16.89 1.21
CA THR A 79 7.08 18.19 0.54
C THR A 79 5.73 18.91 0.44
N GLN A 80 5.74 20.23 0.18
CA GLN A 80 4.49 20.99 -0.06
C GLN A 80 3.69 20.43 -1.25
N THR A 81 4.37 19.99 -2.31
CA THR A 81 3.72 19.41 -3.50
C THR A 81 3.00 18.10 -3.18
N GLU A 82 3.65 17.22 -2.42
CA GLU A 82 3.04 15.96 -1.96
C GLU A 82 1.89 16.22 -0.99
N TRP A 83 2.03 17.20 -0.10
CA TRP A 83 0.94 17.65 0.76
C TRP A 83 -0.27 18.14 -0.03
N ASP A 84 -0.06 18.96 -1.06
CA ASP A 84 -1.13 19.45 -1.93
C ASP A 84 -1.76 18.32 -2.75
N LEU A 85 -0.97 17.32 -3.14
CA LEU A 85 -1.44 16.11 -3.83
C LEU A 85 -2.36 15.29 -2.92
N CYS A 86 -1.91 14.98 -1.70
CA CYS A 86 -2.69 14.22 -0.73
C CYS A 86 -4.00 14.93 -0.36
N ASN A 87 -3.99 16.26 -0.17
CA ASN A 87 -5.20 17.03 0.14
C ASN A 87 -6.23 17.07 -1.00
N LYS A 88 -5.81 16.74 -2.23
CA LYS A 88 -6.69 16.61 -3.40
C LYS A 88 -7.13 15.17 -3.65
N GLY A 89 -6.80 14.25 -2.73
CA GLY A 89 -7.08 12.82 -2.89
C GLY A 89 -6.16 12.11 -3.87
N GLY A 90 -5.00 12.70 -4.19
CA GLY A 90 -3.92 11.99 -4.87
C GLY A 90 -3.13 11.11 -3.91
N GLN A 91 -2.18 10.35 -4.46
CA GLN A 91 -1.37 9.41 -3.70
C GLN A 91 0.13 9.67 -3.88
N VAL A 92 0.87 9.60 -2.78
CA VAL A 92 2.34 9.58 -2.81
C VAL A 92 2.77 8.12 -2.74
N THR A 93 3.64 7.71 -3.65
CA THR A 93 4.23 6.37 -3.67
C THR A 93 5.53 6.39 -4.47
N ASN A 94 6.47 5.54 -4.08
CA ASN A 94 7.66 5.22 -4.88
C ASN A 94 7.50 3.88 -5.62
N ILE A 95 6.34 3.22 -5.51
CA ILE A 95 6.04 1.98 -6.22
C ILE A 95 5.76 2.33 -7.69
N PRO A 96 6.53 1.77 -8.64
CA PRO A 96 6.28 2.01 -10.05
C PRO A 96 4.94 1.44 -10.50
N GLN A 97 4.26 2.12 -11.44
CA GLN A 97 2.99 1.64 -12.00
C GLN A 97 3.08 0.20 -12.50
N LYS A 98 4.20 -0.18 -13.13
CA LYS A 98 4.43 -1.56 -13.60
C LYS A 98 4.37 -2.59 -12.46
N VAL A 99 4.83 -2.24 -11.25
CA VAL A 99 4.73 -3.14 -10.09
C VAL A 99 3.26 -3.31 -9.68
N ILE A 100 2.51 -2.21 -9.65
CA ILE A 100 1.07 -2.21 -9.38
C ILE A 100 0.35 -3.10 -10.41
N ASP A 101 0.61 -2.88 -11.70
CA ASP A 101 0.01 -3.65 -12.81
C ASP A 101 0.28 -5.16 -12.68
N ILE A 102 1.48 -5.56 -12.24
CA ILE A 102 1.82 -6.96 -11.99
C ILE A 102 0.96 -7.51 -10.84
N PHE A 103 0.86 -6.80 -9.71
CA PHE A 103 -0.02 -7.22 -8.62
C PHE A 103 -1.46 -7.41 -9.09
N GLU A 104 -2.00 -6.44 -9.83
CA GLU A 104 -3.38 -6.49 -10.33
C GLU A 104 -3.65 -7.62 -11.30
N LYS A 105 -2.72 -7.86 -12.22
CA LYS A 105 -2.75 -9.01 -13.14
C LYS A 105 -2.87 -10.36 -12.41
N HIS A 106 -2.32 -10.47 -11.19
CA HIS A 106 -2.36 -11.69 -10.38
C HIS A 106 -3.51 -11.70 -9.36
N GLY A 107 -4.47 -10.78 -9.48
CA GLY A 107 -5.71 -10.75 -8.70
C GLY A 107 -5.60 -10.02 -7.37
N PHE A 108 -4.61 -9.13 -7.21
CA PHE A 108 -4.56 -8.19 -6.10
C PHE A 108 -5.23 -6.87 -6.48
N TYR A 109 -5.78 -6.16 -5.51
CA TYR A 109 -6.28 -4.80 -5.62
C TYR A 109 -5.34 -3.87 -4.87
N TRP A 110 -4.93 -2.79 -5.51
CA TRP A 110 -4.02 -1.83 -4.90
C TRP A 110 -4.76 -0.85 -3.98
N GLY A 111 -4.33 -0.80 -2.70
CA GLY A 111 -4.86 0.11 -1.69
C GLY A 111 -4.66 1.59 -2.03
N GLY A 112 -3.73 1.92 -2.94
CA GLY A 112 -3.51 3.26 -3.45
C GLY A 112 -4.74 3.90 -4.14
N TYR A 113 -5.71 3.09 -4.55
CA TYR A 113 -7.00 3.59 -5.08
C TYR A 113 -8.01 3.97 -3.98
N GLY A 114 -7.72 3.67 -2.71
CA GLY A 114 -8.50 4.08 -1.56
C GLY A 114 -9.86 3.39 -1.42
N TRP A 115 -10.11 2.27 -2.11
CA TRP A 115 -11.35 1.50 -1.99
C TRP A 115 -12.63 2.34 -2.19
N GLY A 116 -12.61 3.22 -3.19
CA GLY A 116 -13.72 4.14 -3.48
C GLY A 116 -13.76 5.40 -2.60
N ASN A 117 -12.82 5.56 -1.67
CA ASN A 117 -12.60 6.80 -0.92
C ASN A 117 -11.10 7.18 -0.97
N PRO A 118 -10.70 8.18 -1.77
CA PRO A 118 -9.29 8.54 -1.91
C PRO A 118 -8.62 8.97 -0.59
N ASN A 119 -9.39 9.37 0.43
CA ASN A 119 -8.85 9.67 1.77
C ASN A 119 -8.51 8.42 2.59
N ARG A 120 -8.72 7.22 2.03
CA ARG A 120 -8.33 5.93 2.60
C ARG A 120 -7.21 5.28 1.79
N SER A 121 -6.56 6.03 0.91
CA SER A 121 -5.48 5.48 0.12
C SER A 121 -4.34 4.98 1.02
N ASP A 122 -3.80 3.82 0.67
CA ASP A 122 -2.68 3.16 1.35
C ASP A 122 -1.75 2.58 0.27
N ALA A 123 -0.70 3.32 -0.07
CA ALA A 123 0.13 2.99 -1.24
C ALA A 123 0.88 1.67 -1.11
N MET A 124 1.26 1.25 0.10
CA MET A 124 2.05 0.02 0.28
C MET A 124 1.18 -1.23 0.20
N HIS A 125 -0.14 -1.08 0.35
CA HIS A 125 -1.07 -2.16 0.62
C HIS A 125 -1.68 -2.78 -0.64
N PHE A 126 -1.76 -4.11 -0.65
CA PHE A 126 -2.38 -4.89 -1.72
C PHE A 126 -3.28 -5.98 -1.13
N GLU A 127 -4.54 -6.00 -1.55
CA GLU A 127 -5.53 -6.99 -1.10
C GLU A 127 -5.78 -8.04 -2.17
N TYR A 128 -5.75 -9.33 -1.82
CA TYR A 128 -5.99 -10.42 -2.75
C TYR A 128 -7.49 -10.64 -2.98
N HIS A 129 -7.98 -10.26 -4.16
CA HIS A 129 -9.41 -10.25 -4.52
C HIS A 129 -9.78 -11.31 -5.58
N LYS A 130 -8.86 -12.18 -6.00
CA LYS A 130 -9.08 -13.13 -7.12
C LYS A 130 -10.39 -13.93 -7.07
N TYR A 131 -10.88 -14.26 -5.86
CA TYR A 131 -12.12 -15.03 -5.66
C TYR A 131 -13.33 -14.19 -5.20
N CYS A 132 -13.19 -12.87 -5.08
CA CYS A 132 -14.27 -11.96 -4.70
C CYS A 132 -15.09 -11.46 -5.90
N TYR A 133 -14.69 -11.81 -7.12
CA TYR A 133 -15.32 -11.42 -8.39
C TYR A 133 -15.88 -12.60 -9.20
N GLU A 134 -16.13 -13.75 -8.56
CA GLU A 134 -16.89 -14.88 -9.17
C GLU A 134 -18.39 -14.76 -8.93
#